data_AF-A0A1F4U5A1-F1
#
_entry.id   AF-A0A1F4U5A1-F1
#
_cell.length_a   1.000
_cell.length_b   1.000
_cell.length_c   1.000
_cell.angle_alpha   90.00
_cell.angle_beta   90.00
_cell.angle_gamma   90.00
#
_symmetry.space_group_name_H-M   'P 1'
#
loop_
_entity.id
_entity.type
_entity.pdbx_description
1 polymer ?
#
loop_
_entity_poly.entity_id
_entity_poly.type
_entity_poly.pdbx_seq_one_letter_code
_entity_poly.pdbx_strand_id
1 'polypeptide(L)'
;MLPLVKDPNLLVGTNTADDAGIYRISDDQALVLTIDILSPVAAEPYDFGQIAAANCISDVYAMGGDPKVALNIVGYPGKGDPAVLGQLLKGGAEKAQEAGVILAGGHTFVSATIMYGLAVIGYIHPDKIITNAKARPGDIIILTKPIGIGTMIQSLLVDKNEGIDLEPVFRNMKTLNRDAAHAMRN
;
A
#
# COMPACT_ATOMS: atom_id res chain seq x y z
N MET A 1 -13.71 17.52 -7.97
CA MET A 1 -14.02 16.70 -6.78
C MET A 1 -15.11 15.72 -7.18
N LEU A 2 -15.02 14.45 -6.81
CA LEU A 2 -16.05 13.46 -7.16
C LEU A 2 -17.41 13.85 -6.55
N PRO A 3 -18.54 13.52 -7.19
CA PRO A 3 -19.86 13.75 -6.59
C PRO A 3 -19.97 13.02 -5.25
N LEU A 4 -20.57 13.67 -4.25
CA LEU A 4 -20.84 13.03 -2.98
C LEU A 4 -21.92 11.96 -3.16
N VAL A 5 -21.56 10.72 -2.88
CA VAL A 5 -22.48 9.58 -2.87
C VAL A 5 -23.14 9.49 -1.49
N LYS A 6 -24.46 9.36 -1.46
CA LYS A 6 -25.23 9.10 -0.23
C LYS A 6 -25.70 7.65 -0.24
N ASP A 7 -24.85 6.75 0.23
CA ASP A 7 -25.19 5.36 0.51
C ASP A 7 -24.93 5.12 2.01
N PRO A 8 -25.93 4.67 2.80
CA PRO A 8 -25.75 4.41 4.24
C PRO A 8 -24.72 3.31 4.55
N ASN A 9 -24.34 2.48 3.57
CA ASN A 9 -23.29 1.47 3.72
C ASN A 9 -21.89 2.00 3.41
N LEU A 10 -21.76 3.18 2.79
CA LEU A 10 -20.48 3.84 2.61
C LEU A 10 -20.08 4.52 3.92
N LEU A 11 -19.31 3.81 4.75
CA LEU A 11 -18.90 4.27 6.09
C LEU A 11 -17.77 5.30 6.03
N VAL A 12 -16.83 5.10 5.09
CA VAL A 12 -15.74 6.03 4.78
C VAL A 12 -15.67 6.18 3.27
N GLY A 13 -15.76 7.42 2.79
CA GLY A 13 -15.74 7.76 1.37
C GLY A 13 -14.72 8.86 1.08
N THR A 14 -14.96 9.64 0.02
CA THR A 14 -14.03 10.68 -0.44
C THR A 14 -14.08 11.98 0.37
N ASN A 15 -14.97 12.07 1.36
CA ASN A 15 -15.26 13.27 2.14
C ASN A 15 -14.20 13.60 3.20
N THR A 16 -13.54 12.59 3.76
CA THR A 16 -12.48 12.77 4.78
C THR A 16 -11.07 12.58 4.23
N ALA A 17 -10.93 12.12 2.98
CA ALA A 17 -9.64 11.76 2.38
C ALA A 17 -8.81 10.83 3.28
N ASP A 18 -9.47 9.83 3.89
CA ASP A 18 -8.82 8.71 4.58
C ASP A 18 -8.03 7.83 3.59
N ASP A 19 -7.17 6.96 4.13
CA ASP A 19 -6.26 6.10 3.36
C ASP A 19 -7.01 5.05 2.51
N ALA A 20 -8.22 4.65 2.90
CA ALA A 20 -9.03 3.69 2.13
C ALA A 20 -10.53 3.93 2.27
N GLY A 21 -11.29 3.50 1.25
CA GLY A 21 -12.75 3.48 1.32
C GLY A 21 -13.24 2.33 2.19
N ILE A 22 -14.34 2.54 2.93
CA ILE A 22 -14.96 1.49 3.75
C ILE A 22 -16.43 1.32 3.38
N TYR A 23 -16.79 0.09 3.00
CA TYR A 23 -18.15 -0.26 2.59
C TYR A 23 -18.69 -1.40 3.45
N ARG A 24 -19.78 -1.15 4.18
CA ARG A 24 -20.44 -2.15 5.02
C ARG A 24 -21.14 -3.21 4.17
N ILE A 25 -20.95 -4.48 4.52
CA ILE A 25 -21.61 -5.62 3.85
C ILE A 25 -22.55 -6.39 4.79
N SER A 26 -22.35 -6.28 6.11
CA SER A 26 -23.23 -6.78 7.17
C SER A 26 -23.06 -5.94 8.43
N ASP A 27 -23.83 -6.22 9.48
CA ASP A 27 -23.72 -5.50 10.76
C ASP A 27 -22.36 -5.71 11.45
N ASP A 28 -21.71 -6.84 11.21
CA ASP A 28 -20.44 -7.25 11.82
C ASP A 28 -19.24 -7.15 10.87
N GLN A 29 -19.46 -6.81 9.59
CA GLN A 29 -18.40 -6.81 8.59
C GLN A 29 -18.52 -5.66 7.57
N ALA A 30 -17.38 -5.03 7.31
CA ALA A 30 -17.17 -4.07 6.24
C ALA A 30 -15.92 -4.43 5.43
N LEU A 31 -15.93 -4.03 4.16
CA LEU A 31 -14.79 -4.08 3.26
C LEU A 31 -13.93 -2.83 3.44
N VAL A 32 -12.62 -3.00 3.46
CA VAL A 32 -11.64 -1.93 3.29
C VAL A 32 -11.10 -2.02 1.88
N LEU A 33 -11.22 -0.92 1.12
CA LEU A 33 -10.96 -0.88 -0.32
C LEU A 33 -9.90 0.18 -0.61
N THR A 34 -8.73 -0.23 -1.09
CA THR A 34 -7.66 0.67 -1.52
C THR A 34 -7.07 0.22 -2.85
N ILE A 35 -6.45 1.16 -3.54
CA ILE A 35 -5.69 0.95 -4.76
C ILE A 35 -4.56 1.97 -4.79
N ASP A 36 -3.34 1.48 -4.98
CA ASP A 36 -2.16 2.33 -5.10
C ASP A 36 -1.23 1.80 -6.18
N ILE A 37 -0.51 2.70 -6.85
CA ILE A 37 0.42 2.39 -7.94
C ILE A 37 1.63 3.31 -7.83
N LEU A 38 2.82 2.71 -7.89
CA LEU A 38 4.09 3.43 -7.79
C LEU A 38 4.85 3.40 -9.12
N SER A 39 5.65 4.44 -9.34
CA SER A 39 6.80 4.39 -10.24
C SER A 39 8.00 3.71 -9.54
N PRO A 40 9.07 3.33 -10.27
CA PRO A 40 10.18 2.61 -9.66
C PRO A 40 10.86 3.42 -8.55
N VAL A 41 10.92 2.83 -7.36
CA VAL A 41 11.56 3.41 -6.15
C VAL A 41 12.78 2.59 -5.69
N ALA A 42 13.13 1.54 -6.42
CA ALA A 42 14.33 0.74 -6.21
C ALA A 42 14.92 0.39 -7.57
N ALA A 43 16.23 0.17 -7.62
CA ALA A 43 16.92 -0.25 -8.84
C ALA A 43 16.53 -1.68 -9.23
N GLU A 44 16.43 -2.57 -8.25
CA GLU A 44 16.13 -3.98 -8.47
C GLU A 44 14.61 -4.22 -8.60
N PRO A 45 14.13 -4.85 -9.69
CA PRO A 45 12.71 -5.07 -9.92
C PRO A 45 12.04 -5.88 -8.81
N TYR A 46 12.73 -6.88 -8.26
CA TYR A 46 12.22 -7.69 -7.16
C TYR A 46 11.99 -6.86 -5.90
N ASP A 47 12.95 -6.01 -5.51
CA ASP A 47 12.78 -5.11 -4.37
C ASP A 47 11.69 -4.07 -4.62
N PHE A 48 11.60 -3.54 -5.84
CA PHE A 48 10.50 -2.65 -6.19
C PHE A 48 9.13 -3.34 -6.02
N GLY A 49 9.01 -4.61 -6.43
CA GLY A 49 7.80 -5.41 -6.22
C GLY A 49 7.44 -5.56 -4.74
N GLN A 50 8.43 -5.92 -3.92
CA GLN A 50 8.26 -6.05 -2.46
C GLN A 50 7.80 -4.72 -1.82
N ILE A 51 8.42 -3.61 -2.21
CA ILE A 51 8.13 -2.27 -1.69
C ILE A 51 6.73 -1.80 -2.11
N ALA A 52 6.39 -1.92 -3.40
CA ALA A 52 5.09 -1.50 -3.91
C ALA A 52 3.95 -2.28 -3.26
N ALA A 53 4.10 -3.60 -3.11
CA ALA A 53 3.12 -4.42 -2.42
C ALA A 53 2.98 -4.04 -0.93
N ALA A 54 4.09 -3.78 -0.23
CA ALA A 54 4.04 -3.33 1.17
C ALA A 54 3.31 -1.97 1.31
N ASN A 55 3.52 -1.05 0.36
CA ASN A 55 2.82 0.23 0.31
C ASN A 55 1.31 0.04 0.09
N CYS A 56 0.90 -0.70 -0.95
CA CYS A 56 -0.53 -0.87 -1.26
C CYS A 56 -1.31 -1.58 -0.14
N ILE A 57 -0.65 -2.47 0.60
CA ILE A 57 -1.27 -3.15 1.75
C ILE A 57 -1.37 -2.22 2.98
N SER A 58 -0.51 -1.18 3.05
CA SER A 58 -0.42 -0.28 4.19
C SER A 58 -1.73 0.44 4.51
N ASP A 59 -2.50 0.87 3.51
CA ASP A 59 -3.73 1.63 3.76
C ASP A 59 -4.78 0.80 4.47
N VAL A 60 -4.84 -0.51 4.18
CA VAL A 60 -5.72 -1.42 4.90
C VAL A 60 -5.33 -1.49 6.38
N TYR A 61 -4.02 -1.56 6.66
CA TYR A 61 -3.51 -1.51 8.03
C TYR A 61 -3.78 -0.16 8.71
N ALA A 62 -3.66 0.96 8.00
CA ALA A 62 -3.91 2.30 8.52
C ALA A 62 -5.37 2.49 8.96
N MET A 63 -6.32 1.91 8.24
CA MET A 63 -7.74 1.90 8.65
C MET A 63 -8.05 0.95 9.81
N GLY A 64 -7.06 0.19 10.29
CA GLY A 64 -7.24 -0.87 11.28
C GLY A 64 -7.84 -2.16 10.70
N GLY A 65 -7.85 -2.34 9.38
CA GLY A 65 -8.39 -3.51 8.70
C GLY A 65 -7.37 -4.64 8.51
N ASP A 66 -7.87 -5.84 8.24
CA ASP A 66 -7.05 -7.01 7.91
C ASP A 66 -7.07 -7.24 6.39
N PRO A 67 -5.93 -7.09 5.69
CA PRO A 67 -5.87 -7.31 4.24
C PRO A 67 -6.04 -8.80 3.93
N LYS A 68 -6.76 -9.14 2.85
CA LYS A 68 -7.06 -10.54 2.49
C LYS A 68 -6.84 -10.90 1.04
N VAL A 69 -7.30 -10.09 0.11
CA VAL A 69 -7.17 -10.39 -1.32
C VAL A 69 -6.69 -9.16 -2.06
N ALA A 70 -5.94 -9.35 -3.13
CA ALA A 70 -5.45 -8.27 -3.96
C ALA A 70 -5.37 -8.66 -5.44
N LEU A 71 -5.38 -7.65 -6.30
CA LEU A 71 -5.23 -7.75 -7.74
C LEU A 71 -4.04 -6.92 -8.19
N ASN A 72 -3.18 -7.48 -9.02
CA ASN A 72 -2.05 -6.76 -9.60
C ASN A 72 -2.51 -5.68 -10.58
N ILE A 73 -1.82 -4.56 -10.56
CA ILE A 73 -1.94 -3.52 -11.58
C ILE A 73 -0.55 -3.21 -12.10
N VAL A 74 -0.34 -3.50 -13.38
CA VAL A 74 0.98 -3.42 -14.00
C VAL A 74 0.90 -2.52 -15.23
N GLY A 75 1.61 -1.39 -15.20
CA GLY A 75 1.98 -0.65 -16.40
C GLY A 75 3.36 -1.13 -16.86
N TYR A 76 3.47 -1.68 -18.06
CA TYR A 76 4.76 -2.20 -18.55
C TYR A 76 5.07 -1.74 -19.98
N PRO A 77 6.35 -1.45 -20.29
CA PRO A 77 6.75 -1.17 -21.67
C PRO A 77 6.38 -2.34 -22.60
N GLY A 78 5.72 -2.04 -23.72
CA GLY A 78 5.27 -3.07 -24.67
C GLY A 78 6.40 -3.89 -25.31
N LYS A 79 7.65 -3.42 -25.20
CA LYS A 79 8.89 -4.12 -25.60
C LYS A 79 9.84 -4.35 -24.41
N GLY A 80 9.33 -4.29 -23.18
CA GLY A 80 10.13 -4.52 -21.97
C GLY A 80 10.53 -5.99 -21.82
N ASP A 81 11.60 -6.24 -21.06
CA ASP A 81 12.09 -7.58 -20.80
C ASP A 81 11.12 -8.37 -19.90
N PRO A 82 10.58 -9.52 -20.33
CA PRO A 82 9.73 -10.36 -19.49
C PRO A 82 10.41 -10.85 -18.20
N ALA A 83 11.73 -11.00 -18.18
CA ALA A 83 12.45 -11.44 -16.98
C ALA A 83 12.38 -10.38 -15.86
N VAL A 84 12.49 -9.11 -16.23
CA VAL A 84 12.33 -7.96 -15.31
C VAL A 84 10.91 -7.94 -14.74
N LEU A 85 9.89 -8.14 -15.57
CA LEU A 85 8.50 -8.26 -15.12
C LEU A 85 8.31 -9.45 -14.18
N GLY A 86 8.93 -10.59 -14.49
CA GLY A 86 8.90 -11.79 -13.65
C GLY A 86 9.47 -11.54 -12.25
N GLN A 87 10.60 -10.84 -12.15
CA GLN A 87 11.20 -10.48 -10.86
C GLN A 87 10.32 -9.51 -10.06
N LEU A 88 9.76 -8.50 -10.72
CA LEU A 88 8.82 -7.55 -10.13
C LEU A 88 7.59 -8.24 -9.52
N LEU A 89 6.93 -9.10 -10.31
CA LEU A 89 5.75 -9.83 -9.86
C LEU A 89 6.09 -10.83 -8.75
N LYS A 90 7.26 -11.48 -8.83
CA LYS A 90 7.74 -12.39 -7.78
C LYS A 90 7.90 -11.65 -6.45
N GLY A 91 8.55 -10.47 -6.47
CA GLY A 91 8.73 -9.65 -5.27
C GLY A 91 7.39 -9.24 -4.65
N GLY A 92 6.46 -8.74 -5.47
CA GLY A 92 5.12 -8.38 -4.99
C GLY A 92 4.33 -9.56 -4.44
N ALA A 93 4.43 -10.73 -5.08
CA ALA A 93 3.77 -11.95 -4.63
C ALA A 93 4.30 -12.46 -3.29
N GLU A 94 5.61 -12.45 -3.09
CA GLU A 94 6.20 -12.88 -1.81
C GLU A 94 5.86 -11.90 -0.68
N LYS A 95 5.78 -10.58 -0.93
CA LYS A 95 5.28 -9.62 0.08
C LYS A 95 3.83 -9.85 0.43
N ALA A 96 2.97 -10.04 -0.58
CA ALA A 96 1.56 -10.31 -0.37
C ALA A 96 1.38 -11.60 0.44
N GLN A 97 2.15 -12.64 0.12
CA GLN A 97 2.16 -13.89 0.88
C GLN A 97 2.61 -13.67 2.34
N GLU A 98 3.67 -12.90 2.56
CA GLU A 98 4.11 -12.51 3.91
C GLU A 98 2.96 -11.86 4.68
N ALA A 99 2.19 -10.97 4.04
CA ALA A 99 1.01 -10.28 4.58
C ALA A 99 -0.21 -11.19 4.82
N GLY A 100 -0.19 -12.44 4.35
CA GLY A 100 -1.36 -13.33 4.35
C GLY A 100 -2.42 -12.92 3.31
N VAL A 101 -2.02 -12.16 2.28
CA VAL A 101 -2.87 -11.65 1.21
C VAL A 101 -2.78 -12.56 -0.02
N ILE A 102 -3.93 -12.95 -0.56
CA ILE A 102 -4.03 -13.77 -1.76
C ILE A 102 -4.03 -12.87 -2.98
N LEU A 103 -3.05 -13.03 -3.87
CA LEU A 103 -3.09 -12.43 -5.20
C LEU A 103 -4.02 -13.23 -6.11
N ALA A 104 -5.18 -12.66 -6.43
CA ALA A 104 -6.26 -13.33 -7.15
C ALA A 104 -6.24 -13.09 -8.68
N GLY A 105 -5.20 -12.42 -9.19
CA GLY A 105 -5.07 -12.06 -10.60
C GLY A 105 -4.57 -10.63 -10.76
N GLY A 106 -5.05 -9.95 -11.80
CA GLY A 106 -4.72 -8.56 -12.06
C GLY A 106 -4.93 -8.14 -13.50
N HIS A 107 -4.45 -6.94 -13.82
CA HIS A 107 -4.45 -6.39 -15.16
C HIS A 107 -3.07 -5.81 -15.50
N THR A 108 -2.66 -6.01 -16.76
CA THR A 108 -1.45 -5.41 -17.32
C THR A 108 -1.83 -4.56 -18.52
N PHE A 109 -1.29 -3.35 -18.59
CA PHE A 109 -1.49 -2.42 -19.69
C PHE A 109 -0.14 -1.86 -20.17
N VAL A 110 -0.11 -1.37 -21.41
CA VAL A 110 1.10 -0.77 -21.99
C VAL A 110 1.34 0.59 -21.35
N SER A 111 2.56 0.82 -20.89
CA SER A 111 3.02 2.09 -20.32
C SER A 111 4.41 2.44 -20.84
N ALA A 112 4.74 3.74 -20.91
CA ALA A 112 6.09 4.20 -21.27
C ALA A 112 7.12 3.85 -20.19
N THR A 113 6.69 3.77 -18.93
CA THR A 113 7.52 3.47 -17.77
C THR A 113 6.91 2.31 -16.98
N ILE A 114 7.74 1.57 -16.24
CA ILE A 114 7.26 0.51 -15.36
C ILE A 114 6.44 1.17 -14.24
N MET A 115 5.21 0.70 -14.05
CA MET A 115 4.35 1.06 -12.92
C MET A 115 3.84 -0.23 -12.29
N TYR A 116 3.84 -0.29 -10.97
CA TYR A 116 3.37 -1.48 -10.26
C TYR A 116 2.65 -1.10 -8.98
N GLY A 117 1.59 -1.85 -8.70
CA GLY A 117 0.74 -1.64 -7.55
C GLY A 117 -0.30 -2.74 -7.41
N LEU A 118 -1.11 -2.61 -6.37
CA LEU A 118 -2.16 -3.56 -6.02
C LEU A 118 -3.47 -2.80 -5.74
N ALA A 119 -4.57 -3.33 -6.23
CA ALA A 119 -5.86 -3.09 -5.59
C ALA A 119 -6.01 -4.10 -4.45
N VAL A 120 -6.20 -3.63 -3.21
CA VAL A 120 -6.24 -4.47 -2.02
C VAL A 120 -7.61 -4.37 -1.36
N ILE A 121 -8.15 -5.53 -1.00
CA ILE A 121 -9.39 -5.66 -0.24
C ILE A 121 -9.06 -6.32 1.10
N GLY A 122 -9.48 -5.64 2.16
CA GLY A 122 -9.44 -6.15 3.53
C GLY A 122 -10.82 -6.21 4.16
N TYR A 123 -10.86 -6.69 5.40
CA TYR A 123 -12.07 -6.67 6.22
C TYR A 123 -11.83 -5.94 7.53
N ILE A 124 -12.90 -5.35 8.05
CA ILE A 124 -12.93 -4.71 9.35
C ILE A 124 -14.33 -4.81 9.96
N HIS A 125 -14.43 -4.85 11.28
CA HIS A 125 -15.71 -4.68 11.96
C HIS A 125 -16.11 -3.19 11.90
N PRO A 126 -17.37 -2.82 11.58
CA PRO A 126 -17.79 -1.42 11.47
C PRO A 126 -17.46 -0.55 12.70
N ASP A 127 -17.54 -1.12 13.92
CA ASP A 127 -17.22 -0.41 15.16
C ASP A 127 -15.71 -0.25 15.45
N LYS A 128 -14.84 -0.89 14.67
CA LYS A 128 -13.38 -0.88 14.87
C LYS A 128 -12.64 0.01 13.88
N ILE A 129 -13.36 0.78 13.08
CA ILE A 129 -12.79 1.66 12.07
C ILE A 129 -11.96 2.76 12.72
N ILE A 130 -10.70 2.83 12.32
CA ILE A 130 -9.78 3.90 12.66
C ILE A 130 -9.76 4.89 11.49
N THR A 131 -9.92 6.17 11.79
CA THR A 131 -9.94 7.24 10.78
C THR A 131 -9.00 8.37 11.19
N ASN A 132 -8.48 9.09 10.21
CA ASN A 132 -7.61 10.25 10.42
C ASN A 132 -8.35 11.47 11.04
N ALA A 133 -9.69 11.43 11.08
CA ALA A 133 -10.53 12.57 11.47
C ALA A 133 -10.88 12.65 12.97
N LYS A 134 -10.46 11.68 13.79
CA LYS A 134 -10.90 11.56 15.20
C LYS A 134 -9.89 12.06 16.24
N ALA A 135 -8.71 12.52 15.83
CA ALA A 135 -7.69 13.05 16.74
C ALA A 135 -8.17 14.31 17.49
N ARG A 136 -7.69 14.49 18.72
CA ARG A 136 -8.10 15.56 19.65
C ARG A 136 -6.89 16.26 20.27
N PRO A 137 -7.04 17.53 20.69
CA PRO A 137 -6.03 18.20 21.51
C PRO A 137 -5.70 17.39 22.77
N GLY A 138 -4.42 17.13 23.00
CA GLY A 138 -3.93 16.29 24.09
C GLY A 138 -3.52 14.88 23.67
N ASP A 139 -3.87 14.44 22.46
CA ASP A 139 -3.37 13.17 21.92
C ASP A 139 -1.86 13.22 21.67
N ILE A 140 -1.21 12.06 21.79
CA ILE A 140 0.21 11.87 21.47
C ILE A 140 0.37 11.37 20.04
N ILE A 141 1.42 11.85 19.36
CA ILE A 141 1.78 11.40 18.02
C ILE A 141 2.83 10.30 18.14
N ILE A 142 2.54 9.15 17.55
CA ILE A 142 3.44 8.00 17.49
C ILE A 142 3.81 7.76 16.04
N LEU A 143 5.11 7.54 15.79
CA LEU A 143 5.65 7.20 14.49
C LEU A 143 6.35 5.85 14.56
N THR A 144 5.98 4.92 13.68
CA THR A 144 6.47 3.53 13.70
C THR A 144 7.60 3.25 12.72
N LYS A 145 7.91 4.20 11.83
CA LYS A 145 9.01 4.11 10.86
C LYS A 145 9.71 5.47 10.69
N PRO A 146 11.02 5.51 10.43
CA PRO A 146 11.73 6.76 10.17
C PRO A 146 11.19 7.53 8.96
N ILE A 147 11.25 8.87 9.02
CA ILE A 147 11.02 9.76 7.88
C ILE A 147 12.30 10.00 7.07
N GLY A 148 12.18 10.65 5.90
CA GLY A 148 13.33 11.01 5.04
C GLY A 148 13.61 10.05 3.88
N ILE A 149 12.82 8.97 3.75
CA ILE A 149 12.94 7.96 2.67
C ILE A 149 12.93 8.63 1.28
N GLY A 150 12.03 9.59 1.04
CA GLY A 150 11.94 10.27 -0.26
C GLY A 150 13.24 10.97 -0.69
N THR A 151 13.96 11.58 0.25
CA THR A 151 15.28 12.19 -0.03
C THR A 151 16.31 11.14 -0.42
N MET A 152 16.31 10.00 0.26
CA MET A 152 17.22 8.89 0.00
C MET A 152 16.95 8.25 -1.36
N ILE A 153 15.67 7.98 -1.67
CA ILE A 153 15.27 7.44 -2.97
C ILE A 153 15.54 8.45 -4.08
N GLN A 154 15.29 9.74 -3.86
CA GLN A 154 15.64 10.77 -4.85
C GLN A 154 17.13 10.78 -5.14
N SER A 155 17.99 10.64 -4.12
CA SER A 155 19.44 10.56 -4.30
C SER A 155 19.85 9.38 -5.17
N LEU A 156 19.19 8.22 -5.03
CA LEU A 156 19.38 7.06 -5.91
C LEU A 156 18.94 7.36 -7.35
N LEU A 157 17.76 7.94 -7.54
CA LEU A 157 17.18 8.20 -8.86
C LEU A 157 17.99 9.21 -9.68
N VAL A 158 18.76 10.09 -9.02
CA VAL A 158 19.62 11.08 -9.68
C VAL A 158 21.11 10.76 -9.59
N ASP A 159 21.46 9.53 -9.18
CA ASP A 159 22.84 9.04 -9.07
C ASP A 159 23.73 9.91 -8.16
N LYS A 160 23.18 10.32 -7.01
CA LYS A 160 23.83 11.13 -5.97
C LYS A 160 23.82 10.44 -4.60
N ASN A 161 23.82 9.11 -4.60
CA ASN A 161 23.82 8.28 -3.38
C ASN A 161 25.21 7.72 -3.05
N GLU A 162 26.29 8.31 -3.57
CA GLU A 162 27.66 7.89 -3.27
C GLU A 162 27.94 7.91 -1.75
N GLY A 163 28.43 6.80 -1.22
CA GLY A 163 28.69 6.63 0.22
C GLY A 163 27.46 6.48 1.10
N ILE A 164 26.26 6.42 0.52
CA ILE A 164 25.00 6.25 1.25
C ILE A 164 24.60 4.77 1.31
N ASP A 165 24.46 4.22 2.51
CA ASP A 165 23.85 2.91 2.71
C ASP A 165 22.32 3.00 2.63
N LEU A 166 21.76 2.46 1.54
CA LEU A 166 20.31 2.42 1.28
C LEU A 166 19.64 1.15 1.83
N GLU A 167 20.39 0.18 2.33
CA GLU A 167 19.81 -1.07 2.81
C GLU A 167 18.83 -0.87 3.98
N PRO A 168 19.10 0.00 4.98
CA PRO A 168 18.11 0.33 6.01
C PRO A 168 16.85 0.98 5.44
N VAL A 169 16.97 1.76 4.35
CA VAL A 169 15.83 2.42 3.68
C VAL A 169 14.94 1.36 3.04
N PHE A 170 15.52 0.49 2.21
CA PHE A 170 14.77 -0.59 1.56
C PHE A 170 14.16 -1.57 2.57
N ARG A 171 14.87 -1.88 3.65
CA ARG A 171 14.32 -2.71 4.73
C ARG A 171 13.05 -2.10 5.32
N ASN A 172 13.08 -0.83 5.70
CA ASN A 172 11.91 -0.13 6.26
C ASN A 172 10.74 -0.02 5.27
N MET A 173 11.04 0.21 3.99
CA MET A 173 10.04 0.26 2.92
C MET A 173 9.39 -1.11 2.69
N LYS A 174 10.15 -2.21 2.83
CA LYS A 174 9.66 -3.59 2.72
C LYS A 174 8.91 -4.07 3.96
N THR A 175 9.07 -3.44 5.13
CA THR A 175 8.40 -3.85 6.37
C THR A 175 6.88 -3.62 6.26
N LEU A 176 6.06 -4.62 6.56
CA LEU A 176 4.61 -4.46 6.62
C LEU A 176 4.20 -3.65 7.86
N ASN A 177 3.15 -2.83 7.76
CA ASN A 177 2.60 -2.07 8.89
C ASN A 177 1.70 -2.92 9.82
N ARG A 178 1.80 -4.26 9.76
CA ARG A 178 0.96 -5.19 10.53
C ARG A 178 1.07 -4.96 12.03
N ASP A 179 2.29 -4.93 12.55
CA ASP A 179 2.52 -4.81 14.00
C ASP A 179 2.12 -3.42 14.51
N ALA A 180 2.33 -2.38 13.69
CA ALA A 180 1.84 -1.04 13.96
C ALA A 180 0.30 -1.00 14.04
N ALA A 181 -0.39 -1.63 13.09
CA ALA A 181 -1.85 -1.73 13.10
C ALA A 181 -2.37 -2.55 14.29
N HIS A 182 -1.69 -3.63 14.67
CA HIS A 182 -2.05 -4.40 15.87
C HIS A 182 -1.88 -3.55 17.14
N ALA A 183 -0.78 -2.81 17.28
CA ALA A 183 -0.57 -1.92 18.42
C ALA A 183 -1.62 -0.80 18.48
N MET A 184 -2.04 -0.29 17.32
CA MET A 184 -3.05 0.78 17.21
C MET A 184 -4.47 0.32 17.59
N ARG A 185 -4.77 -0.99 17.51
CA ARG A 185 -6.08 -1.57 17.85
C ARG A 185 -6.24 -1.89 19.35
N ASN A 186 -5.13 -1.91 20.10
CA ASN A 186 -5.10 -2.27 21.53
C ASN A 186 -5.10 -1.03 22.41
#